data_AF-A0A948G961-F1
#
_entry.id   AF-A0A948G961-F1
#
_cell.length_a   1.000
_cell.length_b   1.000
_cell.length_c   1.000
_cell.angle_alpha   90.00
_cell.angle_beta   90.00
_cell.angle_gamma   90.00
#
_symmetry.space_group_name_H-M   'P 1'
#
loop_
_entity.id
_entity.type
_entity.pdbx_description
1 polymer ?
#
loop_
_entity_poly.entity_id
_entity_poly.type
_entity_poly.pdbx_seq_one_letter_code
_entity_poly.pdbx_strand_id
1 'polypeptide(L)'
;MKKIIIFMVICFMAVCSLAYAHPPSDIIITFDPVTRILKAVIMHNVSNPTSHFIKKVDIGINGTEIIEHKLSRQDNNASQTVTYLIPDVKAGDTLSVEAYCSISGKLERVVKITP
;
A
#
# COMPACT_ATOMS: atom_id res chain seq x y z
N MET A 1 -15.33 -38.06 29.95
CA MET A 1 -14.08 -37.73 29.24
C MET A 1 -14.30 -37.14 27.84
N LYS A 2 -15.13 -37.75 26.96
CA LYS A 2 -15.44 -37.19 25.61
C LYS A 2 -15.97 -35.75 25.61
N LYS A 3 -16.85 -35.38 26.55
CA LYS A 3 -17.40 -34.02 26.68
C LYS A 3 -16.36 -32.94 27.06
N ILE A 4 -15.34 -33.33 27.83
CA ILE A 4 -14.23 -32.44 28.22
C ILE A 4 -13.31 -32.19 27.03
N ILE A 5 -13.04 -33.23 26.22
CA ILE A 5 -12.26 -33.11 24.99
C ILE A 5 -12.97 -32.19 23.98
N ILE A 6 -14.29 -32.36 23.81
CA ILE A 6 -15.09 -31.49 22.94
C ILE A 6 -15.06 -30.03 23.42
N PHE A 7 -15.20 -29.79 24.73
CA PHE A 7 -15.14 -28.44 25.29
C PHE A 7 -13.75 -27.79 25.12
N MET A 8 -12.69 -28.57 25.29
CA MET A 8 -11.31 -28.10 25.09
C MET A 8 -10.99 -27.78 23.62
N VAL A 9 -11.54 -28.56 22.67
CA VAL A 9 -11.41 -28.29 21.23
C VAL A 9 -12.17 -27.01 20.83
N ILE A 10 -13.38 -26.79 21.38
CA ILE A 10 -14.16 -25.57 21.13
C ILE A 10 -13.46 -24.33 21.71
N CYS A 11 -12.86 -24.45 22.90
CA CYS A 11 -12.12 -23.34 23.52
C CYS A 11 -10.83 -22.99 22.76
N PHE A 12 -10.18 -23.96 22.11
CA PHE A 12 -8.98 -23.74 21.29
C PHE A 12 -9.30 -23.05 19.94
N MET A 13 -10.47 -23.32 19.35
CA MET A 13 -10.92 -22.63 18.12
C MET A 13 -11.31 -21.16 18.35
N ALA A 14 -11.61 -20.76 19.59
CA ALA A 14 -12.02 -19.38 19.91
C ALA A 14 -10.85 -18.37 19.94
N VAL A 15 -9.59 -18.82 19.87
CA VAL A 15 -8.40 -17.95 19.98
C VAL A 15 -7.73 -17.67 18.62
N CYS A 16 -8.42 -17.93 17.51
CA CYS A 16 -7.96 -17.47 16.20
C CYS A 16 -8.12 -15.94 16.12
N SER A 17 -7.17 -15.20 16.69
CA SER A 17 -7.02 -13.77 16.41
C SER A 17 -6.77 -13.63 14.92
N LEU A 18 -7.73 -13.02 14.22
CA LEU A 18 -7.54 -12.55 12.85
C LEU A 18 -6.41 -11.51 12.93
N ALA A 19 -5.19 -11.92 12.62
CA ALA A 19 -4.08 -11.01 12.44
C ALA A 19 -4.42 -10.15 11.22
N TYR A 20 -5.05 -9.00 11.48
CA TYR A 20 -5.30 -8.01 10.46
C TYR A 20 -3.93 -7.50 10.01
N ALA A 21 -3.54 -7.99 8.85
CA ALA A 21 -2.62 -7.33 7.95
C ALA A 21 -2.73 -5.81 8.07
N HIS A 22 -1.73 -5.12 8.62
CA HIS A 22 -1.76 -3.66 8.66
C HIS A 22 -1.41 -3.14 7.25
N PRO A 23 -2.38 -2.64 6.47
CA PRO A 23 -2.06 -2.01 5.19
C PRO A 23 -1.28 -0.72 5.45
N PRO A 24 -0.70 -0.11 4.39
CA PRO A 24 -0.31 1.28 4.45
C PRO A 24 -1.46 2.14 5.01
N SER A 25 -1.15 3.10 5.88
CA SER A 25 -2.17 3.91 6.55
C SER A 25 -2.68 5.04 5.66
N ASP A 26 -1.82 5.58 4.80
CA ASP A 26 -2.21 6.61 3.82
C ASP A 26 -1.24 6.69 2.64
N ILE A 27 -1.66 7.35 1.56
CA ILE A 27 -0.80 7.71 0.43
C ILE A 27 -1.06 9.17 0.06
N ILE A 28 -0.04 10.01 0.21
CA ILE A 28 -0.09 11.42 -0.18
C ILE A 28 0.44 11.52 -1.61
N ILE A 29 -0.46 11.78 -2.57
CA ILE A 29 -0.13 11.92 -3.99
C ILE A 29 -0.03 13.40 -4.34
N THR A 30 1.11 13.79 -4.92
CA THR A 30 1.31 15.12 -5.50
C THR A 30 1.78 14.96 -6.94
N PHE A 31 1.20 15.72 -7.86
CA PHE A 31 1.62 15.76 -9.25
C PHE A 31 1.97 17.19 -9.64
N ASP A 32 3.17 17.38 -10.18
CA ASP A 32 3.60 18.66 -10.73
C ASP A 32 3.34 18.68 -12.25
N PRO A 33 2.42 19.54 -12.74
CA PRO A 33 2.07 19.60 -14.14
C PRO A 33 3.16 20.22 -15.02
N VAL A 34 4.15 20.91 -14.45
CA VAL A 34 5.28 21.51 -15.19
C VAL A 34 6.36 20.46 -15.42
N THR A 35 6.80 19.78 -14.37
CA THR A 35 7.85 18.76 -14.46
C THR A 35 7.31 17.39 -14.88
N ARG A 36 5.98 17.22 -14.87
CA ARG A 36 5.29 15.94 -15.10
C ARG A 36 5.65 14.88 -14.07
N ILE A 37 6.06 15.29 -12.87
CA ILE A 37 6.50 14.38 -11.82
C ILE A 37 5.34 14.07 -10.88
N LEU A 38 4.99 12.78 -10.77
CA LEU A 38 4.22 12.27 -9.65
C LEU A 38 5.18 11.92 -8.51
N LYS A 39 4.89 12.42 -7.32
CA LYS A 39 5.50 12.01 -6.06
C LYS A 39 4.40 11.41 -5.18
N ALA A 40 4.66 10.23 -4.65
CA ALA A 40 3.80 9.57 -3.68
C ALA A 40 4.57 9.31 -2.38
N VAL A 41 4.02 9.75 -1.26
CA VAL A 41 4.51 9.42 0.09
C VAL A 41 3.55 8.42 0.71
N ILE A 42 3.98 7.17 0.79
CA ILE A 42 3.23 6.05 1.35
C ILE A 42 3.55 5.97 2.84
N MET A 43 2.55 6.25 3.68
CA MET A 43 2.66 6.18 5.13
C MET A 43 2.46 4.73 5.59
N HIS A 44 3.47 4.16 6.24
CA HIS A 44 3.46 2.77 6.68
C HIS A 44 4.46 2.59 7.83
N ASN A 45 3.94 2.61 9.07
CA ASN A 45 4.76 2.47 10.27
C ASN A 45 5.14 1.00 10.52
N VAL A 46 6.43 0.72 10.53
CA VAL A 46 7.01 -0.62 10.67
C VAL A 46 8.17 -0.64 11.67
N SER A 47 8.39 -1.78 12.31
CA SER A 47 9.51 -1.98 13.22
C SER A 47 10.84 -2.14 12.49
N ASN A 48 10.84 -2.80 11.32
CA ASN A 48 12.03 -3.02 10.51
C ASN A 48 11.72 -2.87 9.01
N PRO A 49 12.25 -1.83 8.34
CA PRO A 49 11.95 -1.51 6.95
C PRO A 49 12.57 -2.46 5.91
N THR A 50 13.26 -3.52 6.32
CA THR A 50 13.82 -4.55 5.41
C THR A 50 13.05 -5.87 5.45
N SER A 51 12.37 -6.18 6.56
CA SER A 51 11.54 -7.39 6.70
C SER A 51 10.04 -7.10 6.62
N HIS A 52 9.61 -5.89 7.00
CA HIS A 52 8.24 -5.40 6.86
C HIS A 52 8.26 -4.04 6.15
N PHE A 53 7.83 -3.99 4.90
CA PHE A 53 8.02 -2.82 4.03
C PHE A 53 6.96 -2.76 2.92
N ILE A 54 6.94 -1.68 2.14
CA ILE A 54 6.16 -1.60 0.91
C ILE A 54 6.88 -2.39 -0.19
N LYS A 55 6.39 -3.56 -0.58
CA LYS A 55 7.05 -4.41 -1.59
C LYS A 55 6.75 -4.04 -3.03
N LYS A 56 5.63 -3.35 -3.28
CA LYS A 56 5.16 -3.01 -4.61
C LYS A 56 4.38 -1.71 -4.58
N VAL A 57 4.61 -0.87 -5.58
CA VAL A 57 3.80 0.32 -5.84
C VAL A 57 3.40 0.30 -7.32
N ASP A 58 2.10 0.33 -7.56
CA ASP A 58 1.52 0.44 -8.89
C ASP A 58 1.03 1.86 -9.12
N ILE A 59 1.25 2.39 -10.31
CA ILE A 59 0.78 3.70 -10.73
C ILE A 59 -0.16 3.51 -11.91
N GLY A 60 -1.32 4.17 -11.88
CA GLY A 60 -2.30 4.12 -12.97
C GLY A 60 -2.76 5.49 -13.45
N ILE A 61 -3.19 5.53 -14.72
CA ILE A 61 -3.90 6.65 -15.33
C ILE A 61 -5.28 6.15 -15.72
N ASN A 62 -6.34 6.83 -15.28
CA ASN A 62 -7.73 6.52 -15.65
C ASN A 62 -8.10 5.05 -15.44
N GLY A 63 -7.63 4.46 -14.33
CA GLY A 63 -7.86 3.06 -13.96
C GLY A 63 -7.01 2.03 -14.70
N THR A 64 -6.12 2.46 -15.60
CA THR A 64 -5.16 1.58 -16.29
C THR A 64 -3.79 1.69 -15.62
N GLU A 65 -3.24 0.58 -15.14
CA GLU A 65 -1.88 0.52 -14.61
C GLU A 65 -0.86 0.81 -15.72
N ILE A 66 0.10 1.69 -15.42
CA ILE A 66 1.17 2.10 -16.34
C ILE A 66 2.57 1.80 -15.79
N ILE A 67 2.72 1.62 -14.48
CA ILE A 67 3.99 1.31 -13.81
C ILE A 67 3.72 0.29 -12.72
N GLU A 68 4.50 -0.79 -12.71
CA GLU A 68 4.69 -1.67 -11.55
C GLU A 68 6.12 -1.49 -11.04
N HIS A 69 6.29 -1.03 -9.80
CA HIS A 69 7.61 -0.92 -9.16
C HIS A 69 7.70 -1.84 -7.95
N LYS A 70 8.58 -2.84 -8.05
CA LYS A 70 8.94 -3.74 -6.94
C LYS A 70 10.08 -3.15 -6.13
N LEU A 71 9.92 -3.10 -4.81
CA LEU A 71 10.95 -2.66 -3.87
C LEU A 71 11.43 -3.84 -3.03
N SER A 72 12.62 -3.71 -2.45
CA SER A 72 13.20 -4.70 -1.53
C SER A 72 13.29 -4.20 -0.08
N ARG A 73 12.96 -2.93 0.16
CA ARG A 73 12.95 -2.28 1.47
C ARG A 73 12.13 -1.00 1.42
N GLN A 74 11.83 -0.46 2.60
CA GLN A 74 11.25 0.85 2.79
C GLN A 74 12.34 1.89 3.14
N ASP A 75 12.16 3.16 2.77
CA ASP A 75 13.14 4.24 3.01
C ASP A 75 13.46 4.41 4.51
N ASN A 76 12.45 4.34 5.36
CA ASN A 76 12.56 4.47 6.81
C ASN A 76 11.39 3.76 7.52
N ASN A 77 11.39 3.74 8.85
CA ASN A 77 10.37 3.07 9.65
C ASN A 77 8.94 3.62 9.51
N ALA A 78 8.74 4.80 8.93
CA ALA A 78 7.44 5.47 8.88
C ALA A 78 6.85 5.58 7.47
N SER A 79 7.68 5.63 6.43
CA SER A 79 7.21 5.86 5.06
C SER A 79 8.13 5.31 3.96
N GLN A 80 7.52 5.10 2.78
CA GLN A 80 8.20 4.96 1.49
C GLN A 80 7.86 6.16 0.61
N THR A 81 8.84 6.77 -0.05
CA THR A 81 8.60 7.76 -1.10
C THR A 81 8.96 7.18 -2.47
N VAL A 82 8.11 7.42 -3.47
CA VAL A 82 8.42 7.13 -4.87
C VAL A 82 8.13 8.34 -5.73
N THR A 83 8.90 8.48 -6.82
CA THR A 83 8.82 9.60 -7.74
C THR A 83 8.93 9.08 -9.17
N TYR A 84 8.00 9.46 -10.04
CA TYR A 84 7.98 9.04 -11.44
C TYR A 84 7.69 10.22 -12.36
N LEU A 85 8.40 10.26 -13.49
CA LEU A 85 8.05 11.12 -14.61
C LEU A 85 6.90 10.45 -15.39
N ILE A 86 5.76 11.14 -15.53
CA ILE A 86 4.56 10.64 -16.21
C ILE A 86 4.11 11.68 -17.25
N PRO A 87 4.69 11.67 -18.47
CA PRO A 87 4.49 12.75 -19.44
C PRO A 87 3.06 12.83 -20.00
N ASP A 88 2.35 11.69 -20.00
CA ASP A 88 1.07 11.52 -20.70
C ASP A 88 -0.15 12.05 -19.93
N VAL A 89 0.02 12.48 -18.67
CA VAL A 89 -1.07 12.98 -17.82
C VAL A 89 -1.63 14.29 -18.36
N LYS A 90 -2.95 14.37 -18.46
CA LYS A 90 -3.69 15.56 -18.91
C LYS A 90 -4.61 16.08 -17.82
N ALA A 91 -4.97 17.36 -17.92
CA ALA A 91 -6.02 17.90 -17.07
C ALA A 91 -7.33 17.11 -17.28
N GLY A 92 -7.98 16.74 -16.18
CA GLY A 92 -9.16 15.89 -16.17
C GLY A 92 -8.89 14.40 -15.94
N ASP A 93 -7.64 13.94 -16.15
CA ASP A 93 -7.27 12.56 -15.85
C ASP A 93 -7.32 12.28 -14.33
N THR A 94 -7.34 10.99 -14.01
CA THR A 94 -7.13 10.50 -12.65
C THR A 94 -5.80 9.76 -12.57
N LEU A 95 -5.03 10.04 -11.52
CA LEU A 95 -3.83 9.30 -11.15
C LEU A 95 -4.14 8.42 -9.95
N SER A 96 -3.85 7.13 -10.06
CA SER A 96 -3.92 6.19 -8.94
C SER A 96 -2.53 5.77 -8.49
N VAL A 97 -2.38 5.57 -7.19
CA VAL A 97 -1.21 4.95 -6.56
C VAL A 97 -1.72 3.85 -5.64
N GLU A 98 -1.32 2.61 -5.90
CA GLU A 98 -1.63 1.47 -5.06
C GLU A 98 -0.36 0.89 -4.46
N ALA A 99 -0.30 0.84 -3.13
CA ALA A 99 0.86 0.37 -2.39
C ALA A 99 0.56 -0.94 -1.65
N TYR A 100 1.50 -1.88 -1.71
CA TYR A 100 1.36 -3.23 -1.17
C TYR A 100 2.38 -3.48 -0.06
N CYS A 101 1.90 -3.87 1.11
CA CYS A 101 2.76 -4.32 2.20
C CYS A 101 3.40 -5.69 1.86
N SER A 102 4.64 -5.90 2.28
CA SER A 102 5.41 -7.12 2.04
C SER A 102 4.74 -8.34 2.68
N ILE A 103 4.24 -8.16 3.91
CA ILE A 103 3.54 -9.17 4.70
C ILE A 103 2.12 -9.34 4.18
N SER A 104 1.32 -8.27 4.21
CA SER A 104 -0.11 -8.37 3.89
C SER A 104 -0.79 -7.00 3.89
N GLY A 105 -1.81 -6.84 3.04
CA GLY A 105 -2.58 -5.61 2.94
C GLY A 105 -2.08 -4.68 1.84
N LYS A 106 -3.00 -3.85 1.35
CA LYS A 106 -2.74 -2.84 0.33
C LYS A 106 -3.63 -1.63 0.54
N LEU A 107 -3.23 -0.50 -0.03
CA LEU A 107 -4.01 0.74 -0.02
C LEU A 107 -3.91 1.39 -1.40
N GLU A 108 -5.05 1.83 -1.93
CA GLU A 108 -5.11 2.66 -3.12
C GLU A 108 -5.56 4.08 -2.75
N ARG A 109 -4.96 5.06 -3.44
CA ARG A 109 -5.45 6.43 -3.48
C ARG A 109 -5.52 6.89 -4.93
N VAL A 110 -6.55 7.68 -5.21
CA VAL A 110 -6.80 8.27 -6.53
C VAL A 110 -6.94 9.77 -6.36
N VAL A 111 -6.27 10.54 -7.21
CA VAL A 111 -6.41 12.00 -7.30
C VAL A 111 -6.86 12.39 -8.70
N LYS A 112 -7.77 13.36 -8.77
CA LYS A 112 -8.16 13.97 -10.04
C LYS A 112 -7.23 15.13 -10.35
N ILE A 113 -6.70 15.16 -11.57
CA ILE A 113 -5.85 16.25 -12.03
C ILE A 113 -6.73 17.39 -12.49
N THR A 114 -6.68 18.50 -11.75
CA THR A 114 -7.37 19.73 -12.11
C THR A 114 -6.52 20.55 -13.09
N PRO A 115 -7.15 21.37 -13.93
CA PRO A 115 -6.45 22.35 -14.77
C PRO A 115 -5.59 23.33 -13.96
#